data_AF-A0AB38T9U0-F1
#
_entry.id   AF-A0AB38T9U0-F1
#
_cell.length_a   1.000
_cell.length_b   1.000
_cell.length_c   1.000
_cell.angle_alpha   90.00
_cell.angle_beta   90.00
_cell.angle_gamma   90.00
#
_symmetry.space_group_name_H-M   'P 1'
#
loop_
_entity.id
_entity.type
_entity.pdbx_description
1 polymer ?
#
loop_
_entity_poly.entity_id
_entity_poly.type
_entity_poly.pdbx_seq_one_letter_code
_entity_poly.pdbx_strand_id
1 'polypeptide(L)'
;MDKTADSRADETVLRYVATARPVQQLISDTLTQVAGFALLLMTSRNRAPLAEGALAGAREAAMRASEAVRALAVPKIAEHHHHHLRAAAAALLQACAATLDCLRVDASEQSDALVRMLRSSSDHLRMTARLLPGFELVDFGQACCAAHAPQRLLQNVT
;
A
#
# COMPACT_ATOMS: atom_id res chain seq x y z
N MET A 1 -40.99 -11.64 8.06
CA MET A 1 -40.30 -10.48 7.46
C MET A 1 -38.96 -10.40 8.17
N ASP A 2 -37.77 -10.59 7.59
CA ASP A 2 -37.29 -10.49 6.21
C ASP A 2 -35.92 -11.23 6.11
N LYS A 3 -35.95 -12.56 6.00
CA LYS A 3 -34.71 -13.40 5.97
C LYS A 3 -34.04 -13.38 4.58
N THR A 4 -34.79 -13.01 3.56
CA THR A 4 -34.36 -13.08 2.15
C THR A 4 -33.60 -11.83 1.73
N ALA A 5 -33.96 -10.64 2.23
CA ALA A 5 -33.18 -9.43 1.97
C ALA A 5 -31.81 -9.46 2.66
N ASP A 6 -31.75 -10.00 3.88
CA ASP A 6 -30.51 -10.17 4.66
C ASP A 6 -29.52 -11.09 3.93
N SER A 7 -30.00 -12.25 3.46
CA SER A 7 -29.20 -13.19 2.67
C SER A 7 -28.66 -12.60 1.36
N ARG A 8 -29.40 -11.70 0.71
CA ARG A 8 -28.98 -11.06 -0.55
C ARG A 8 -27.94 -9.96 -0.29
N ALA A 9 -28.06 -9.23 0.82
CA ALA A 9 -27.06 -8.26 1.25
C ALA A 9 -25.73 -8.96 1.57
N ASP A 10 -25.79 -10.08 2.30
CA ASP A 10 -24.62 -10.90 2.61
C ASP A 10 -23.94 -11.45 1.35
N GLU A 11 -24.70 -11.99 0.41
CA GLU A 11 -24.15 -12.49 -0.86
C GLU A 11 -23.45 -11.38 -1.66
N THR A 12 -24.01 -10.17 -1.64
CA THR A 12 -23.44 -9.01 -2.32
C THR A 12 -22.10 -8.60 -1.70
N VAL A 13 -22.01 -8.60 -0.36
CA VAL A 13 -20.77 -8.31 0.37
C VAL A 13 -19.73 -9.39 0.12
N LEU A 14 -20.12 -10.67 0.18
CA LEU A 14 -19.21 -11.80 -0.09
C LEU A 14 -18.63 -11.74 -1.50
N ARG A 15 -19.44 -11.38 -2.50
CA ARG A 15 -18.98 -11.20 -3.88
C ARG A 15 -17.99 -10.03 -4.00
N TYR A 16 -18.25 -8.93 -3.29
CA TYR A 16 -17.30 -7.82 -3.22
C TYR A 16 -15.98 -8.25 -2.58
N VAL A 17 -16.01 -8.94 -1.44
CA VAL A 17 -14.81 -9.44 -0.74
C VAL A 17 -14.00 -10.35 -1.67
N ALA A 18 -14.65 -11.30 -2.35
CA ALA A 18 -14.00 -12.25 -3.25
C ALA A 18 -13.30 -11.56 -4.43
N THR A 19 -13.86 -10.46 -4.96
CA THR A 19 -13.30 -9.73 -6.10
C THR A 19 -12.26 -8.68 -5.69
N ALA A 20 -12.43 -8.04 -4.53
CA ALA A 20 -11.51 -7.01 -4.04
C ALA A 20 -10.25 -7.59 -3.35
N ARG A 21 -10.30 -8.79 -2.79
CA ARG A 21 -9.15 -9.40 -2.09
C ARG A 21 -7.91 -9.58 -2.98
N PRO A 22 -8.00 -10.14 -4.20
CA PRO A 22 -6.85 -10.21 -5.11
C PRO A 22 -6.28 -8.83 -5.47
N VAL A 23 -7.15 -7.81 -5.56
CA VAL A 23 -6.74 -6.44 -5.85
C VAL A 23 -5.95 -5.85 -4.68
N GLN A 24 -6.41 -6.04 -3.43
CA GLN A 24 -5.63 -5.64 -2.25
C GLN A 24 -4.29 -6.37 -2.19
N GLN A 25 -4.27 -7.68 -2.47
CA GLN A 25 -3.03 -8.46 -2.47
C GLN A 25 -2.02 -7.88 -3.47
N LEU A 26 -2.46 -7.54 -4.69
CA LEU A 26 -1.61 -6.92 -5.69
C LEU A 26 -1.03 -5.58 -5.21
N ILE A 27 -1.82 -4.75 -4.50
CA ILE A 27 -1.33 -3.50 -3.91
C ILE A 27 -0.28 -3.81 -2.83
N SER A 28 -0.55 -4.75 -1.92
CA SER A 28 0.36 -5.14 -0.83
C SER A 28 1.70 -5.67 -1.36
N ASP A 29 1.66 -6.53 -2.37
CA ASP A 29 2.86 -7.12 -2.98
C ASP A 29 3.68 -6.03 -3.69
N THR A 30 3.02 -5.17 -4.46
CA THR A 30 3.68 -4.07 -5.17
C THR A 30 4.26 -3.05 -4.18
N LEU A 31 3.54 -2.72 -3.10
CA LEU A 31 4.05 -1.84 -2.04
C LEU A 31 5.31 -2.42 -1.40
N THR A 32 5.32 -3.73 -1.12
CA THR A 32 6.49 -4.42 -0.57
C THR A 32 7.69 -4.32 -1.49
N GLN A 33 7.48 -4.53 -2.80
CA GLN A 33 8.55 -4.41 -3.81
C GLN A 33 9.10 -2.98 -3.89
N VAL A 34 8.23 -1.97 -4.01
CA VAL A 34 8.65 -0.56 -4.11
C VAL A 34 9.37 -0.11 -2.84
N ALA A 35 8.88 -0.50 -1.65
CA ALA A 35 9.54 -0.20 -0.38
C ALA A 35 10.93 -0.85 -0.30
N GLY A 36 11.07 -2.10 -0.76
CA GLY A 36 12.36 -2.78 -0.86
C GLY A 36 13.34 -2.04 -1.77
N PHE A 37 12.90 -1.58 -2.95
CA PHE A 37 13.73 -0.77 -3.84
C PHE A 37 14.11 0.57 -3.23
N ALA A 38 13.15 1.28 -2.62
CA ALA A 38 13.41 2.54 -1.93
C ALA A 38 14.50 2.38 -0.86
N LEU A 39 14.44 1.31 -0.05
CA LEU A 39 15.48 0.99 0.93
C LEU A 39 16.83 0.74 0.27
N LEU A 40 16.87 -0.02 -0.84
CA LEU A 40 18.12 -0.26 -1.56
C LEU A 40 18.74 1.04 -2.09
N LEU A 41 17.93 1.95 -2.65
CA LEU A 41 18.38 3.25 -3.13
C LEU A 41 18.92 4.13 -2.00
N MET A 42 18.24 4.15 -0.86
CA MET A 42 18.62 4.96 0.28
C MET A 42 19.86 4.45 1.03
N THR A 43 20.21 3.17 0.88
CA THR A 43 21.28 2.53 1.68
C THR A 43 22.49 2.08 0.88
N SER A 44 22.39 1.93 -0.45
CA SER A 44 23.45 1.35 -1.28
C SER A 44 24.21 2.40 -2.08
N ARG A 45 25.56 2.36 -2.03
CA ARG A 45 26.43 3.31 -2.74
C ARG A 45 26.63 3.05 -4.25
N ASN A 46 26.17 1.92 -4.82
CA ASN A 46 26.66 1.51 -6.15
C ASN A 46 25.74 0.58 -6.99
N ARG A 47 24.43 0.83 -7.12
CA ARG A 47 23.49 -0.13 -7.79
C ARG A 47 22.37 0.43 -8.69
N ALA A 48 22.47 1.68 -9.17
CA ALA A 48 21.48 2.27 -10.08
C ALA A 48 21.02 1.36 -11.26
N PRO A 49 21.88 0.57 -11.93
CA PRO A 49 21.46 -0.20 -13.12
C PRO A 49 20.59 -1.44 -12.85
N LEU A 50 20.68 -2.04 -11.65
CA LEU A 50 19.93 -3.26 -11.30
C LEU A 50 18.49 -2.97 -10.87
N ALA A 51 18.19 -1.73 -10.46
CA ALA A 51 16.90 -1.34 -9.94
C ALA A 51 15.90 -0.90 -11.03
N GLU A 52 16.37 -0.39 -12.17
CA GLU A 52 15.52 0.23 -13.20
C GLU A 52 14.50 -0.75 -13.82
N GLY A 53 14.93 -1.93 -14.27
CA GLY A 53 14.03 -2.91 -14.89
C GLY A 53 12.99 -3.48 -13.91
N ALA A 54 13.39 -3.67 -12.66
CA ALA A 54 12.49 -4.17 -11.62
C ALA A 54 11.49 -3.09 -11.16
N LEU A 55 11.89 -1.82 -11.14
CA LEU A 55 11.01 -0.68 -10.88
C LEU A 55 9.99 -0.46 -12.00
N ALA A 56 10.36 -0.69 -13.26
CA ALA A 56 9.41 -0.65 -14.37
C ALA A 56 8.28 -1.68 -14.17
N GLY A 57 8.62 -2.91 -13.79
CA GLY A 57 7.63 -3.94 -13.46
C GLY A 57 6.74 -3.57 -12.26
N ALA A 58 7.31 -2.97 -11.21
CA ALA A 58 6.56 -2.49 -10.05
C ALA A 58 5.59 -1.34 -10.43
N ARG A 59 6.01 -0.43 -11.31
CA ARG A 59 5.14 0.64 -11.83
C ARG A 59 3.98 0.09 -12.63
N GLU A 60 4.22 -0.87 -13.52
CA GLU A 60 3.15 -1.54 -14.26
C GLU A 60 2.18 -2.27 -13.31
N ALA A 61 2.70 -2.95 -12.29
CA ALA A 61 1.87 -3.61 -11.28
C ALA A 61 1.02 -2.60 -10.51
N ALA A 62 1.56 -1.43 -10.15
CA ALA A 62 0.81 -0.35 -9.50
C ALA A 62 -0.28 0.23 -10.42
N MET A 63 0.00 0.38 -11.72
CA MET A 63 -1.00 0.81 -12.71
C MET A 63 -2.14 -0.20 -12.85
N ARG A 64 -1.79 -1.50 -12.95
CA ARG A 64 -2.77 -2.59 -12.98
C ARG A 64 -3.62 -2.61 -11.71
N ALA A 65 -3.00 -2.43 -10.55
CA ALA A 65 -3.71 -2.37 -9.28
C ALA A 65 -4.69 -1.20 -9.23
N SER A 66 -4.26 0.00 -9.65
CA SER A 66 -5.13 1.18 -9.71
C SER A 66 -6.32 0.98 -10.64
N GLU A 67 -6.11 0.39 -11.81
CA GLU A 67 -7.20 0.06 -12.73
C GLU A 67 -8.14 -1.01 -12.16
N ALA A 68 -7.59 -2.07 -11.56
CA ALA A 68 -8.39 -3.11 -10.94
C ALA A 68 -9.26 -2.57 -9.79
N VAL A 69 -8.76 -1.62 -8.98
CA VAL A 69 -9.57 -0.94 -7.96
C VAL A 69 -10.70 -0.12 -8.58
N ARG A 70 -10.44 0.59 -9.69
CA ARG A 70 -11.47 1.36 -10.41
C ARG A 70 -12.57 0.46 -10.96
N ALA A 71 -12.22 -0.75 -11.39
CA ALA A 71 -13.15 -1.71 -11.99
C ALA A 71 -14.03 -2.47 -10.98
N LEU A 72 -13.79 -2.32 -9.66
CA LEU A 72 -14.58 -3.02 -8.65
C LEU A 72 -16.05 -2.57 -8.65
N ALA A 73 -16.98 -3.52 -8.64
CA ALA A 73 -18.38 -3.25 -8.37
C ALA A 73 -18.59 -3.08 -6.86
N VAL A 74 -18.73 -1.84 -6.41
CA VAL A 74 -18.74 -1.49 -4.98
C VAL A 74 -20.18 -1.42 -4.45
N PRO A 75 -20.59 -2.30 -3.52
CA PRO A 75 -21.85 -2.13 -2.82
C PRO A 75 -21.76 -0.97 -1.82
N LYS A 76 -22.89 -0.32 -1.54
CA LYS A 76 -22.96 0.84 -0.63
C LYS A 76 -22.27 0.64 0.72
N ILE A 77 -22.44 -0.54 1.31
CA ILE A 77 -21.83 -0.91 2.60
C ILE A 77 -20.29 -0.97 2.57
N ALA A 78 -19.68 -1.15 1.39
CA ALA A 78 -18.24 -1.24 1.20
C ALA A 78 -17.60 0.03 0.63
N GLU A 79 -18.35 1.14 0.49
CA GLU A 79 -17.84 2.41 -0.05
C GLU A 79 -16.64 2.93 0.74
N HIS A 80 -16.68 2.85 2.07
CA HIS A 80 -15.57 3.29 2.92
C HIS A 80 -14.32 2.42 2.75
N HIS A 81 -14.49 1.10 2.66
CA HIS A 81 -13.39 0.17 2.36
C HIS A 81 -12.78 0.48 0.98
N HIS A 82 -13.61 0.66 -0.04
CA HIS A 82 -13.16 1.00 -1.40
C HIS A 82 -12.42 2.34 -1.46
N HIS A 83 -12.87 3.34 -0.70
CA HIS A 83 -12.17 4.61 -0.58
C HIS A 83 -10.71 4.42 -0.14
N HIS A 84 -10.47 3.63 0.92
CA HIS A 84 -9.12 3.33 1.39
C HIS A 84 -8.32 2.51 0.37
N LEU A 85 -8.95 1.53 -0.29
CA LEU A 85 -8.27 0.75 -1.33
C LEU A 85 -7.81 1.61 -2.52
N ARG A 86 -8.65 2.57 -2.93
CA ARG A 86 -8.33 3.53 -4.00
C ARG A 86 -7.23 4.50 -3.59
N ALA A 87 -7.28 5.00 -2.36
CA ALA A 87 -6.25 5.90 -1.82
C ALA A 87 -4.91 5.18 -1.68
N ALA A 88 -4.90 3.91 -1.25
CA ALA A 88 -3.69 3.08 -1.22
C ALA A 88 -3.08 2.94 -2.63
N ALA A 89 -3.87 2.57 -3.64
CA ALA A 89 -3.38 2.43 -5.00
C ALA A 89 -2.84 3.76 -5.59
N ALA A 90 -3.48 4.89 -5.26
CA ALA A 90 -3.03 6.20 -5.70
C ALA A 90 -1.70 6.60 -5.04
N ALA A 91 -1.58 6.44 -3.72
CA ALA A 91 -0.34 6.71 -2.99
C ALA A 91 0.82 5.81 -3.47
N LEU A 92 0.53 4.54 -3.78
CA LEU A 92 1.51 3.61 -4.35
C LEU A 92 2.01 4.04 -5.73
N LEU A 93 1.12 4.51 -6.61
CA LEU A 93 1.51 5.05 -7.92
C LEU A 93 2.42 6.28 -7.77
N GLN A 94 2.10 7.16 -6.84
CA GLN A 94 2.95 8.33 -6.53
C GLN A 94 4.32 7.91 -5.99
N ALA A 95 4.35 6.90 -5.10
CA ALA A 95 5.61 6.34 -4.59
C ALA A 95 6.46 5.72 -5.72
N CYS A 96 5.86 5.02 -6.68
CA CYS A 96 6.56 4.48 -7.85
C CYS A 96 7.22 5.59 -8.68
N ALA A 97 6.48 6.67 -8.96
CA ALA A 97 6.99 7.81 -9.71
C ALA A 97 8.16 8.47 -8.97
N ALA A 98 8.00 8.74 -7.68
CA ALA A 98 9.05 9.36 -6.86
C ALA A 98 10.30 8.47 -6.71
N THR A 99 10.13 7.15 -6.69
CA THR A 99 11.28 6.22 -6.66
C THR A 99 12.11 6.32 -7.94
N LEU A 100 11.45 6.51 -9.10
CA LEU A 100 12.12 6.75 -10.37
C LEU A 100 12.81 8.12 -10.41
N ASP A 101 12.24 9.13 -9.77
CA ASP A 101 12.86 10.46 -9.67
C ASP A 101 14.10 10.45 -8.76
N CYS A 102 14.06 9.68 -7.65
CA CYS A 102 15.20 9.49 -6.74
C CYS A 102 16.41 8.81 -7.41
N LEU A 103 16.22 8.08 -8.53
CA LEU A 103 17.32 7.53 -9.32
C LEU A 103 18.10 8.62 -10.08
N ARG A 104 17.53 9.81 -10.27
CA ARG A 104 18.01 10.83 -11.20
C ARG A 104 18.67 12.04 -10.52
N VAL A 105 18.43 12.26 -9.23
CA VAL A 105 18.84 13.48 -8.49
C VAL A 105 19.33 13.10 -7.08
N ASP A 106 20.23 13.91 -6.50
CA ASP A 106 20.75 13.70 -5.13
C ASP A 106 19.62 13.61 -4.08
N ALA A 107 19.69 12.55 -3.26
CA ALA A 107 18.52 11.81 -2.78
C ALA A 107 17.90 12.29 -1.45
N SER A 108 18.48 13.29 -0.75
CA SER A 108 18.15 13.54 0.66
C SER A 108 16.71 14.05 0.91
N GLU A 109 16.22 15.02 0.14
CA GLU A 109 14.85 15.55 0.36
C GLU A 109 13.79 14.68 -0.31
N GLN A 110 14.17 14.00 -1.39
CA GLN A 110 13.28 13.13 -2.16
C GLN A 110 13.02 11.81 -1.43
N SER A 111 13.97 11.33 -0.63
CA SER A 111 13.79 10.15 0.21
C SER A 111 12.70 10.34 1.27
N ASP A 112 12.61 11.52 1.88
CA ASP A 112 11.59 11.80 2.89
C ASP A 112 10.18 11.83 2.29
N ALA A 113 10.04 12.44 1.11
CA ALA A 113 8.77 12.43 0.38
C ALA A 113 8.37 10.99 0.00
N LEU A 114 9.31 10.20 -0.52
CA LEU A 114 9.09 8.80 -0.87
C LEU A 114 8.62 7.97 0.33
N VAL A 115 9.31 8.10 1.47
CA VAL A 115 8.92 7.40 2.70
C VAL A 115 7.51 7.80 3.16
N ARG A 116 7.12 9.09 3.05
CA ARG A 116 5.75 9.52 3.36
C ARG A 116 4.71 8.90 2.44
N MET A 117 4.99 8.78 1.14
CA MET A 117 4.06 8.15 0.19
C MET A 117 3.90 6.65 0.43
N LEU A 118 5.00 5.94 0.68
CA LEU A 118 4.97 4.51 1.05
C LEU A 118 4.18 4.29 2.35
N ARG A 119 4.40 5.15 3.35
CA ARG A 119 3.64 5.11 4.61
C ARG A 119 2.15 5.36 4.37
N SER A 120 1.80 6.38 3.59
CA SER A 120 0.39 6.68 3.27
C SER A 120 -0.30 5.49 2.61
N SER A 121 0.34 4.83 1.63
CA SER A 121 -0.20 3.61 1.03
C SER A 121 -0.40 2.49 2.06
N SER A 122 0.58 2.28 2.94
CA SER A 122 0.52 1.27 4.01
C SER A 122 -0.61 1.54 5.01
N ASP A 123 -0.80 2.80 5.40
CA ASP A 123 -1.83 3.19 6.37
C ASP A 123 -3.25 3.04 5.79
N HIS A 124 -3.43 3.35 4.50
CA HIS A 124 -4.70 3.07 3.83
C HIS A 124 -5.00 1.57 3.77
N LEU A 125 -4.01 0.72 3.46
CA LEU A 125 -4.17 -0.74 3.51
C LEU A 125 -4.50 -1.22 4.94
N ARG A 126 -3.87 -0.68 5.97
CA ARG A 126 -4.22 -1.03 7.36
C ARG A 126 -5.65 -0.67 7.72
N MET A 127 -6.21 0.37 7.12
CA MET A 127 -7.60 0.72 7.35
C MET A 127 -8.56 -0.26 6.67
N THR A 128 -8.23 -0.78 5.47
CA THR A 128 -9.11 -1.77 4.80
C THR A 128 -9.32 -3.01 5.67
N ALA A 129 -8.26 -3.50 6.31
CA ALA A 129 -8.30 -4.62 7.25
C ALA A 129 -9.22 -4.40 8.47
N ARG A 130 -9.49 -3.14 8.84
CA ARG A 130 -10.37 -2.78 9.97
C ARG A 130 -11.83 -2.61 9.57
N LEU A 131 -12.09 -2.38 8.28
CA LEU A 131 -13.41 -2.01 7.77
C LEU A 131 -14.23 -3.20 7.28
N LEU A 132 -13.57 -4.27 6.82
CA LEU A 132 -14.26 -5.45 6.29
C LEU A 132 -13.44 -6.72 6.56
N PRO A 133 -14.07 -7.84 6.99
CA PRO A 133 -13.36 -9.08 7.20
C PRO A 133 -12.83 -9.65 5.88
N GLY A 134 -11.72 -10.39 5.95
CA GLY A 134 -11.10 -11.01 4.78
C GLY A 134 -10.01 -10.17 4.09
N PHE A 135 -9.58 -9.09 4.73
CA PHE A 135 -8.54 -8.16 4.24
C PHE A 135 -7.40 -8.01 5.24
N GLU A 136 -7.21 -9.01 6.09
CA GLU A 136 -6.22 -8.99 7.16
C GLU A 136 -4.81 -8.78 6.60
N LEU A 137 -4.04 -7.92 7.27
CA LEU A 137 -2.64 -7.68 6.96
C LEU A 137 -1.77 -8.21 8.09
N VAL A 138 -0.54 -8.61 7.74
CA VAL A 138 0.47 -8.90 8.74
C VAL A 138 0.87 -7.60 9.43
N ASP A 139 0.60 -7.50 10.74
CA ASP A 139 1.03 -6.36 11.56
C ASP A 139 2.47 -6.56 12.03
N PHE A 140 3.41 -5.89 11.35
CA PHE A 140 4.81 -5.87 11.74
C PHE A 140 5.11 -4.95 12.94
N GLY A 141 4.13 -4.22 13.47
CA GLY A 141 4.30 -3.43 14.70
C GLY A 141 4.65 -4.28 15.92
N GLN A 142 4.34 -5.59 15.88
CA GLN A 142 4.73 -6.57 16.90
C GLN A 142 5.94 -7.42 16.49
N ALA A 143 6.60 -7.13 15.36
CA ALA A 143 7.80 -7.84 14.96
C ALA A 143 8.98 -7.50 15.89
N CYS A 144 9.94 -8.42 16.05
CA CYS A 144 11.11 -8.20 16.91
C CYS A 144 11.87 -6.91 16.57
N CYS A 145 11.97 -6.55 15.28
CA CYS A 145 12.63 -5.33 14.84
C CYS A 145 11.89 -4.05 15.27
N ALA A 146 10.56 -4.07 15.41
CA ALA A 146 9.78 -2.91 15.82
C ALA A 146 10.01 -2.56 17.31
N ALA A 147 10.25 -3.57 18.16
CA ALA A 147 10.61 -3.38 19.57
C ALA A 147 11.98 -2.69 19.77
N HIS A 148 12.81 -2.64 18.72
CA HIS A 148 14.12 -2.01 18.72
C HIS A 148 14.16 -0.68 17.96
N ALA A 149 13.01 -0.15 17.52
CA ALA A 149 12.95 1.19 16.95
C ALA A 149 13.49 2.18 18.01
N PRO A 150 14.60 2.90 17.74
CA PRO A 150 15.24 3.69 18.77
C PRO A 150 14.32 4.85 19.15
N GLN A 151 14.18 5.10 20.46
CA GLN A 151 13.45 6.21 21.08
C GLN A 151 14.07 7.57 20.73
N ARG A 152 14.25 7.91 19.45
CA ARG A 152 14.95 9.11 18.97
C ARG A 152 14.16 10.42 19.10
N LEU A 153 13.11 10.50 19.94
CA LEU A 153 12.25 11.69 20.03
C LEU A 153 12.01 12.26 21.43
N LEU A 154 12.83 11.93 22.44
CA LEU A 154 12.70 12.56 23.77
C LEU A 154 14.02 13.08 24.37
N GLN A 155 15.01 13.41 23.54
CA GLN A 155 16.20 14.12 23.99
C GLN A 155 16.49 15.26 23.03
N ASN A 156 15.74 16.36 23.19
CA ASN A 156 16.13 17.74 22.87
C ASN A 156 14.94 18.67 23.16
N VAL A 157 14.62 18.83 24.44
CA VAL A 157 14.00 20.04 24.96
C VAL A 157 14.90 20.49 26.09
N THR A 158 15.79 21.43 25.77
CA THR A 158 16.49 22.30 26.73
C THR A 158 15.50 23.16 27.46
#